data_AF-A0A1C2DSW5-F1
#
_entry.id   AF-A0A1C2DSW5-F1
#
_cell.length_a   1.000
_cell.length_b   1.000
_cell.length_c   1.000
_cell.angle_alpha   90.00
_cell.angle_beta   90.00
_cell.angle_gamma   90.00
#
_symmetry.space_group_name_H-M   'P 1'
#
loop_
_entity.id
_entity.type
_entity.pdbx_description
1 polymer ?
#
loop_
_entity_poly.entity_id
_entity_poly.type
_entity_poly.pdbx_seq_one_letter_code
_entity_poly.pdbx_strand_id
1 'polypeptide(L)'
;MSSLEFAQFALQSRVAPPSLGSAGIRLRHAISALLRHDRKRDNRKRRWTANRVKDCWYADDRITLNADEIRDLEELTGLSYGQQELRTNDELIDQASALLAGHETDFYSAFFTALRSMARPSNRA
;
A
#
# COMPACT_ATOMS: atom_id res chain seq x y z
N MET A 1 -8.87 0.73 -6.06
CA MET A 1 -9.10 -0.20 -4.93
C MET A 1 -7.91 -0.10 -4.00
N SER A 2 -8.11 0.16 -2.71
CA SER A 2 -6.99 0.31 -1.76
C SER A 2 -6.30 -1.04 -1.49
N SER A 3 -5.07 -1.02 -0.98
CA SER A 3 -4.34 -2.26 -0.64
C SER A 3 -5.03 -3.05 0.47
N LEU A 4 -5.71 -2.37 1.38
CA LEU A 4 -6.53 -2.99 2.42
C LEU A 4 -7.80 -3.63 1.86
N GLU A 5 -8.50 -2.94 0.96
CA GLU A 5 -9.67 -3.49 0.25
C GLU A 5 -9.27 -4.73 -0.56
N PHE A 6 -8.11 -4.67 -1.23
CA PHE A 6 -7.56 -5.83 -1.93
C PHE A 6 -7.32 -6.99 -0.98
N ALA A 7 -6.65 -6.76 0.15
CA ALA A 7 -6.34 -7.82 1.10
C ALA A 7 -7.61 -8.42 1.71
N GLN A 8 -8.57 -7.58 2.09
CA GLN A 8 -9.86 -8.03 2.58
C GLN A 8 -10.57 -8.89 1.53
N PHE A 9 -10.65 -8.41 0.29
CA PHE A 9 -11.27 -9.14 -0.80
C PHE A 9 -10.57 -10.47 -1.08
N ALA A 10 -9.24 -10.46 -1.17
CA ALA A 10 -8.44 -11.64 -1.46
C ALA A 10 -8.62 -12.71 -0.37
N LEU A 11 -8.60 -12.30 0.90
CA LEU A 11 -8.81 -13.19 2.05
C LEU A 11 -10.23 -13.75 2.09
N GLN A 12 -11.25 -12.90 1.92
CA GLN A 12 -12.63 -13.32 2.08
C GLN A 12 -13.19 -14.06 0.87
N SER A 13 -12.71 -13.78 -0.33
CA SER A 13 -13.25 -14.36 -1.57
C SER A 13 -12.44 -15.55 -2.08
N ARG A 14 -11.10 -15.53 -1.94
CA ARG A 14 -10.22 -16.59 -2.46
C ARG A 14 -9.71 -17.53 -1.38
N VAL A 15 -9.15 -16.99 -0.29
CA VAL A 15 -8.55 -17.83 0.77
C VAL A 15 -9.60 -18.51 1.63
N ALA A 16 -10.63 -17.77 2.02
CA ALA A 16 -11.70 -18.28 2.86
C ALA A 16 -13.09 -17.86 2.33
N PRO A 17 -13.57 -18.45 1.23
CA PRO A 17 -14.85 -18.12 0.62
C PRO A 17 -16.04 -18.35 1.59
N PRO A 18 -17.19 -17.69 1.34
CA PRO A 18 -18.41 -17.87 2.16
C PRO A 18 -18.90 -19.33 2.23
N SER A 19 -18.55 -20.16 1.26
CA SER A 19 -18.90 -21.58 1.21
C SER A 19 -18.25 -22.43 2.32
N LEU A 20 -17.18 -21.94 2.97
CA LEU A 20 -16.51 -22.65 4.07
C LEU A 20 -17.27 -22.61 5.40
N GLY A 21 -18.27 -21.73 5.53
CA GLY A 21 -19.11 -21.64 6.73
C GLY A 21 -19.05 -20.29 7.42
N SER A 22 -19.22 -20.28 8.74
CA SER A 22 -19.35 -19.05 9.51
C SER A 22 -18.09 -18.18 9.47
N ALA A 23 -18.25 -16.86 9.67
CA ALA A 23 -17.15 -15.90 9.63
C ALA A 23 -15.98 -16.27 10.55
N GLY A 24 -16.25 -16.80 11.74
CA GLY A 24 -15.22 -17.22 12.69
C GLY A 24 -14.41 -18.46 12.26
N ILE A 25 -15.02 -19.37 11.48
CA ILE A 25 -14.31 -20.52 10.89
C ILE A 25 -13.45 -20.04 9.72
N ARG A 26 -14.00 -19.17 8.88
CA ARG A 26 -13.31 -18.57 7.74
C ARG A 26 -12.08 -17.77 8.16
N LEU A 27 -12.19 -16.93 9.19
CA LEU A 27 -11.05 -16.19 9.74
C LEU A 27 -9.96 -17.13 10.26
N ARG A 28 -10.34 -18.19 11.00
CA ARG A 28 -9.37 -19.21 11.45
C ARG A 28 -8.68 -19.90 10.28
N HIS A 29 -9.42 -20.24 9.23
CA HIS A 29 -8.87 -20.83 8.02
C HIS A 29 -7.86 -19.89 7.34
N ALA A 30 -8.23 -18.62 7.15
CA ALA A 30 -7.38 -17.60 6.56
C ALA A 30 -6.08 -17.39 7.38
N ILE A 31 -6.19 -17.30 8.70
CA ILE A 31 -5.04 -17.23 9.62
C ILE A 31 -4.13 -18.44 9.41
N SER A 32 -4.68 -19.66 9.42
CA SER A 32 -3.88 -20.88 9.23
C SER A 32 -3.26 -20.99 7.84
N ALA A 33 -3.91 -20.48 6.79
CA ALA A 33 -3.39 -20.49 5.43
C ALA A 33 -2.17 -19.57 5.30
N LEU A 34 -2.29 -18.31 5.72
CA LEU A 34 -1.19 -17.33 5.64
C LEU A 34 -0.02 -17.70 6.53
N LEU A 35 -0.27 -18.18 7.75
CA LEU A 35 0.80 -18.62 8.65
C LEU A 35 1.60 -19.80 8.09
N ARG A 36 0.95 -20.70 7.36
CA ARG A 36 1.63 -21.81 6.67
C ARG A 36 2.41 -21.32 5.46
N HIS A 37 1.88 -20.35 4.72
CA HIS A 37 2.56 -19.71 3.59
C HIS A 37 3.84 -18.99 4.07
N ASP A 38 3.72 -18.14 5.08
CA ASP A 38 4.84 -17.37 5.64
C ASP A 38 5.94 -18.28 6.20
N ARG A 39 5.58 -19.40 6.84
CA ARG A 39 6.56 -20.39 7.34
C ARG A 39 7.36 -21.06 6.22
N LYS A 40 6.78 -21.26 5.02
CA LYS A 40 7.49 -21.85 3.88
C LYS A 40 8.46 -20.87 3.23
N ARG A 41 8.22 -19.57 3.38
CA ARG A 41 9.04 -18.51 2.80
C ARG A 41 10.24 -18.31 3.74
N ASP A 42 11.35 -18.97 3.42
CA ASP A 42 12.57 -19.18 4.22
C ASP A 42 13.38 -17.91 4.57
N ASN A 43 12.70 -16.80 4.87
CA ASN A 43 13.28 -15.46 4.86
C ASN A 43 13.07 -14.76 6.20
N ARG A 44 13.90 -15.14 7.20
CA ARG A 44 14.36 -14.48 8.45
C ARG A 44 13.41 -13.61 9.32
N LYS A 45 12.23 -13.19 8.89
CA LYS A 45 11.24 -12.46 9.68
C LYS A 45 9.84 -12.93 9.31
N ARG A 46 9.14 -13.45 10.30
CA ARG A 46 7.71 -13.78 10.21
C ARG A 46 6.92 -12.48 10.03
N ARG A 47 6.33 -12.27 8.85
CA ARG A 47 5.53 -11.08 8.53
C ARG A 47 4.09 -11.26 9.01
N TRP A 48 3.57 -12.47 8.92
CA TRP A 48 2.17 -12.74 9.24
C TRP A 48 2.00 -13.23 10.68
N THR A 49 1.24 -12.46 11.46
CA THR A 49 0.73 -12.86 12.77
C THR A 49 -0.79 -13.03 12.70
N ALA A 50 -1.38 -13.76 13.65
CA ALA A 50 -2.82 -13.97 13.69
C ALA A 50 -3.59 -12.65 13.78
N ASN A 51 -3.07 -11.68 14.55
CA ASN A 51 -3.64 -10.33 14.64
C ASN A 51 -3.50 -9.61 13.31
N ARG A 52 -2.31 -9.63 12.67
CA ARG A 52 -2.10 -8.99 11.37
C ARG A 52 -3.09 -9.47 10.30
N VAL A 53 -3.35 -10.78 10.25
CA VAL A 53 -4.35 -11.35 9.34
C VAL A 53 -5.76 -10.89 9.69
N LYS A 54 -6.08 -10.82 10.99
CA LYS A 54 -7.37 -10.33 11.48
C LYS A 54 -7.58 -8.85 11.13
N ASP A 55 -6.56 -8.02 11.31
CA ASP A 55 -6.61 -6.59 10.99
C ASP A 55 -6.86 -6.40 9.49
N CYS A 56 -6.19 -7.19 8.64
CA CYS A 56 -6.44 -7.20 7.19
C CYS A 56 -7.85 -7.74 6.84
N TRP A 57 -8.33 -8.74 7.57
CA TRP A 57 -9.67 -9.32 7.36
C TRP A 57 -10.79 -8.31 7.57
N TYR A 58 -10.60 -7.40 8.52
CA TYR A 58 -11.54 -6.33 8.83
C TYR A 58 -11.23 -5.01 8.12
N ALA A 59 -10.18 -4.96 7.31
CA ALA A 59 -9.70 -3.73 6.66
C ALA A 59 -9.53 -2.57 7.67
N ASP A 60 -8.87 -2.85 8.80
CA ASP A 60 -8.57 -1.83 9.82
C ASP A 60 -7.76 -0.69 9.20
N ASP A 61 -8.25 0.55 9.31
CA ASP A 61 -7.69 1.74 8.70
C ASP A 61 -6.37 2.20 9.33
N ARG A 62 -6.02 1.64 10.50
CA ARG A 62 -4.78 1.95 11.22
C ARG A 62 -3.58 1.19 10.68
N ILE A 63 -3.80 0.16 9.87
CA ILE A 63 -2.72 -0.67 9.35
C ILE A 63 -2.44 -0.35 7.88
N THR A 64 -1.16 -0.29 7.53
CA THR A 64 -0.72 -0.21 6.13
C THR A 64 -0.05 -1.51 5.73
N LEU A 65 -0.36 -2.00 4.53
CA LEU A 65 0.22 -3.22 3.98
C LEU A 65 1.51 -2.92 3.22
N ASN A 66 2.55 -3.69 3.50
CA ASN A 66 3.82 -3.61 2.79
C ASN A 66 3.75 -4.37 1.45
N ALA A 67 4.62 -4.02 0.51
CA ALA A 67 4.68 -4.67 -0.80
C ALA A 67 4.89 -6.19 -0.72
N ASP A 68 5.68 -6.67 0.24
CA ASP A 68 5.87 -8.11 0.48
C ASP A 68 4.59 -8.81 0.93
N GLU A 69 3.78 -8.17 1.78
CA GLU A 69 2.52 -8.72 2.26
C GLU A 69 1.49 -8.79 1.13
N ILE A 70 1.48 -7.78 0.25
CA ILE A 70 0.67 -7.79 -0.96
C ILE A 70 1.09 -8.95 -1.86
N ARG A 71 2.39 -9.11 -2.12
CA ARG A 71 2.91 -10.22 -2.93
C ARG A 71 2.58 -11.59 -2.33
N ASP A 72 2.64 -11.74 -1.01
CA ASP A 72 2.26 -13.00 -0.34
C ASP A 72 0.77 -13.33 -0.59
N LEU A 73 -0.10 -12.31 -0.62
CA LEU A 73 -1.53 -12.49 -0.93
C LEU A 73 -1.75 -12.84 -2.42
N GLU A 74 -0.99 -12.22 -3.32
CA GLU A 74 -1.03 -12.53 -4.76
C GLU A 74 -0.61 -13.99 -5.01
N GLU A 75 0.54 -14.40 -4.45
CA GLU A 75 1.06 -15.76 -4.55
C GLU A 75 0.05 -16.78 -3.99
N LEU A 76 -0.60 -16.48 -2.86
CA LEU A 76 -1.55 -17.38 -2.21
C LEU A 76 -2.89 -17.49 -2.98
N THR A 77 -3.34 -16.40 -3.60
CA THR A 77 -4.69 -16.33 -4.20
C THR A 77 -4.72 -16.42 -5.72
N GLY A 78 -3.55 -16.29 -6.36
CA GLY A 78 -3.42 -16.14 -7.81
C GLY A 78 -4.03 -14.84 -8.35
N LEU A 79 -4.42 -13.91 -7.48
CA LEU A 79 -4.85 -12.57 -7.87
C LEU A 79 -3.63 -11.68 -8.08
N SER A 80 -3.72 -10.72 -8.98
CA SER A 80 -2.74 -9.64 -9.06
C SER A 80 -3.39 -8.37 -8.51
N TYR A 81 -2.74 -7.78 -7.51
CA TYR A 81 -3.05 -6.42 -7.09
C TYR A 81 -2.57 -5.50 -8.22
N GLY A 82 -3.53 -4.91 -8.93
CA GLY A 82 -3.28 -4.02 -10.06
C GLY A 82 -2.49 -2.79 -9.62
N GLN A 83 -1.16 -2.91 -9.64
CA GLN A 83 -0.16 -1.85 -9.48
C GLN A 83 -0.14 -0.85 -10.66
N GLN A 84 -1.23 -0.74 -11.42
CA GLN A 84 -1.34 0.23 -12.51
C GLN A 84 -1.70 1.63 -12.01
N GLU A 85 -2.32 1.80 -10.83
CA GLU A 85 -2.62 3.16 -10.34
C GLU A 85 -1.43 3.86 -9.66
N LEU A 86 -0.47 3.11 -9.10
CA LEU A 86 0.72 3.71 -8.46
C LEU A 86 1.85 3.98 -9.46
N ARG A 87 2.08 3.09 -10.43
CA ARG A 87 3.01 3.36 -11.53
C ARG A 87 2.58 4.57 -12.35
N THR A 88 1.28 4.74 -12.62
CA THR A 88 0.81 5.91 -13.36
C THR A 88 1.02 7.21 -12.57
N ASN A 89 0.88 7.21 -11.24
CA ASN A 89 1.19 8.40 -10.46
C ASN A 89 2.68 8.72 -10.41
N ASP A 90 3.56 7.72 -10.19
CA ASP A 90 5.01 7.95 -10.21
C ASP A 90 5.52 8.31 -11.62
N GLU A 91 4.99 7.70 -12.69
CA GLU A 91 5.29 8.06 -14.09
C GLU A 91 4.76 9.46 -14.44
N LEU A 92 3.59 9.86 -13.95
CA LEU A 92 3.07 11.23 -14.12
C LEU A 92 3.88 12.25 -13.31
N ILE A 93 4.36 11.89 -12.12
CA ILE A 93 5.26 12.73 -11.31
C ILE A 93 6.62 12.86 -12.00
N ASP A 94 7.16 11.77 -12.56
CA ASP A 94 8.42 11.79 -13.31
C ASP A 94 8.28 12.58 -14.62
N GLN A 95 7.15 12.46 -15.34
CA GLN A 95 6.86 13.27 -16.52
C GLN A 95 6.64 14.74 -16.17
N ALA A 96 5.94 15.05 -15.08
CA ALA A 96 5.81 16.40 -14.58
C ALA A 96 7.17 16.97 -14.16
N SER A 97 8.01 16.17 -13.50
CA SER A 97 9.38 16.54 -13.11
C SER A 97 10.28 16.74 -14.32
N ALA A 98 10.12 15.96 -15.39
CA ALA A 98 10.85 16.11 -16.65
C ALA A 98 10.40 17.35 -17.45
N LEU A 99 9.10 17.68 -17.43
CA LEU A 99 8.58 18.93 -18.00
C LEU A 99 9.05 20.16 -17.19
N LEU A 100 9.14 20.03 -15.87
CA LEU A 100 9.70 21.05 -14.97
C LEU A 100 11.22 21.21 -15.10
N ALA A 101 11.95 20.14 -15.43
CA ALA A 101 13.40 20.18 -15.65
C ALA A 101 13.80 20.79 -17.01
N GLY A 102 12.85 20.95 -17.94
CA GLY A 102 13.09 21.44 -19.31
C GLY A 102 13.02 22.96 -19.50
N HIS A 103 12.64 23.75 -18.49
CA HIS A 103 12.56 25.21 -18.61
C HIS A 103 13.26 25.94 -17.46
N GLU A 104 14.42 26.52 -17.79
CA GLU A 104 15.12 27.62 -17.12
C GLU A 104 15.16 27.62 -15.58
N THR A 105 16.23 27.04 -15.05
CA THR A 105 16.71 27.15 -13.66
C THR A 105 16.74 28.59 -13.12
N ASP A 106 16.91 29.59 -13.99
CA ASP A 106 16.99 30.99 -13.59
C ASP A 106 15.63 31.61 -13.25
N PHE A 107 14.55 31.21 -13.93
CA PHE A 107 13.20 31.78 -13.70
C PHE A 107 12.62 31.34 -12.35
N TYR A 108 12.86 30.08 -11.97
CA TYR A 108 12.37 29.53 -10.71
C TYR A 108 13.12 30.08 -9.50
N SER A 109 14.41 30.39 -9.63
CA SER A 109 15.15 31.05 -8.55
C SER A 109 14.49 32.39 -8.19
N ALA A 110 14.10 33.18 -9.20
CA ALA A 110 13.42 34.46 -9.02
C ALA A 110 11.98 34.27 -8.49
N PHE A 111 11.24 33.30 -9.02
CA PHE A 111 9.87 33.01 -8.57
C PHE A 111 9.82 32.50 -7.12
N PHE A 112 10.64 31.51 -6.76
CA PHE A 112 10.74 31.02 -5.39
C PHE A 112 11.36 32.06 -4.45
N THR A 113 12.28 32.91 -4.90
CA THR A 113 12.80 34.03 -4.11
C THR A 113 11.73 35.08 -3.86
N ALA A 114 10.91 35.42 -4.85
CA ALA A 114 9.78 36.34 -4.70
C ALA A 114 8.68 35.76 -3.80
N LEU A 115 8.39 34.46 -3.94
CA LEU A 115 7.41 33.79 -3.09
C LEU A 115 7.92 33.65 -1.64
N ARG A 116 9.23 33.43 -1.46
CA ARG A 116 9.87 33.40 -0.14
C ARG A 116 10.03 34.79 0.48
N SER A 117 10.13 35.86 -0.31
CA SER A 117 10.11 37.23 0.21
C SER A 117 8.70 37.68 0.61
N MET A 118 7.66 37.22 -0.09
CA MET A 118 6.26 37.46 0.29
C MET A 118 5.80 36.60 1.47
N ALA A 119 6.30 35.37 1.62
CA ALA A 119 5.93 34.46 2.71
C ALA A 119 6.68 34.70 4.02
N ARG A 120 7.57 35.71 4.10
CA ARG A 120 8.15 36.14 5.37
C ARG A 120 7.08 36.91 6.17
N PRO A 121 6.62 36.41 7.32
CA PRO A 121 5.80 37.21 8.21
C PRO A 121 6.66 38.38 8.68
N SER A 122 6.16 39.59 8.49
CA SER A 122 6.64 40.80 9.15
C SER A 122 6.40 40.67 10.65
N ASN A 123 7.32 40.00 11.36
CA ASN A 123 7.44 40.16 12.80
C ASN A 123 8.69 40.99 13.10
N ARG A 124 8.46 42.28 13.35
CA ARG A 124 9.40 43.18 14.02
C ARG A 124 9.32 42.89 15.53
N ALA A 125 10.46 42.57 16.13
CA ALA A 125 10.88 43.01 17.45
C ALA A 125 12.39 42.85 17.55
#